data_AF-A0A0Q4QLR9-F1
#
_entry.id   AF-A0A0Q4QLR9-F1
#
_cell.length_a   1.000
_cell.length_b   1.000
_cell.length_c   1.000
_cell.angle_alpha   90.00
_cell.angle_beta   90.00
_cell.angle_gamma   90.00
#
_symmetry.space_group_name_H-M   'P 1'
#
loop_
_entity.id
_entity.type
_entity.pdbx_description
1 polymer ?
#
loop_
_entity_poly.entity_id
_entity_poly.type
_entity_poly.pdbx_seq_one_letter_code
_entity_poly.pdbx_strand_id
1 'polypeptide(L)'
;MMLTESLHADTDLLALHRLAPQRYPMLLESTAAGRQGRWDLLLVADGGQLRLEADGQVRREDGTPVEGGFLDALDSDWQALRRAHDPADAGVPFRGGWALLFDYELAGQIEPVLRLPQRADGLPSALALRCPAALLRDRESGRCWAVAEDGHDALLGRLRQDLLESRHLPALPAWQPPVAMEEDLDGQFIDGVRRVIDYLHAGDVFQVNLSRCWQARFERPLAPAALYARLRQANPAPFAGLFDAAGRAVVSSSPERLVSVEGNVVQTRPIAGTRPRFEGDDDAARIRELVGHPKERAEHVMLIDLERNDLGRIAMPGSVEVDELMTVESYAHVHHIVSNVRALLRPEVTPGQVIAATFPGGTITGCPKVRCMEIIAELERTARGAYTGAFGWLNRDGDMDLNILIRTAEVRGDMMRFRTGAGIVVDSDASSELDETRAKARGLLRAL
;
A
#
# COMPACT_ATOMS: atom_id res chain seq x y z
N MET A 1 -12.39 -24.01 -15.11
CA MET A 1 -12.17 -22.80 -15.94
C MET A 1 -12.70 -21.61 -15.14
N MET A 2 -12.09 -20.42 -15.23
CA MET A 2 -12.62 -19.24 -14.53
C MET A 2 -13.98 -18.85 -15.11
N LEU A 3 -14.93 -18.50 -14.25
CA LEU A 3 -16.23 -17.98 -14.64
C LEU A 3 -16.08 -16.50 -14.96
N THR A 4 -16.64 -16.04 -16.08
CA THR A 4 -16.58 -14.63 -16.48
C THR A 4 -17.97 -14.12 -16.87
N GLU A 5 -18.27 -12.88 -16.50
CA GLU A 5 -19.53 -12.21 -16.81
C GLU A 5 -19.29 -10.76 -17.18
N SER A 6 -19.73 -10.34 -18.37
CA SER A 6 -19.64 -8.94 -18.78
C SER A 6 -20.58 -8.06 -17.96
N LEU A 7 -20.09 -6.92 -17.51
CA LEU A 7 -20.86 -5.89 -16.81
C LEU A 7 -21.01 -4.64 -17.68
N HIS A 8 -21.90 -3.74 -17.29
CA HIS A 8 -21.98 -2.43 -17.93
C HIS A 8 -20.74 -1.59 -17.60
N ALA A 9 -20.26 -0.80 -18.56
CA ALA A 9 -19.05 0.02 -18.42
C ALA A 9 -19.13 1.05 -17.27
N ASP A 10 -20.34 1.53 -16.96
CA ASP A 10 -20.64 2.52 -15.94
C ASP A 10 -20.85 1.94 -14.53
N THR A 11 -20.57 0.64 -14.32
CA THR A 11 -20.72 -0.05 -13.03
C THR A 11 -19.99 0.69 -11.89
N ASP A 12 -20.71 1.23 -10.91
CA ASP A 12 -20.07 1.95 -9.80
C ASP A 12 -19.47 0.97 -8.76
N LEU A 13 -18.15 0.75 -8.86
CA LEU A 13 -17.41 -0.11 -7.93
C LEU A 13 -17.42 0.44 -6.49
N LEU A 14 -17.39 1.76 -6.33
CA LEU A 14 -17.44 2.39 -5.01
C LEU A 14 -18.82 2.24 -4.37
N ALA A 15 -19.89 2.27 -5.16
CA ALA A 15 -21.24 2.00 -4.67
C ALA A 15 -21.39 0.57 -4.15
N LEU A 16 -20.82 -0.43 -4.84
CA LEU A 16 -20.81 -1.81 -4.37
C LEU A 16 -20.00 -1.98 -3.09
N HIS A 17 -18.79 -1.41 -3.02
CA HIS A 17 -18.00 -1.38 -1.80
C HIS A 17 -18.82 -0.82 -0.63
N ARG A 18 -19.49 0.32 -0.84
CA ARG A 18 -20.31 0.97 0.18
C ARG A 18 -21.57 0.17 0.56
N LEU A 19 -22.15 -0.59 -0.37
CA LEU A 19 -23.33 -1.42 -0.12
C LEU A 19 -23.02 -2.51 0.90
N ALA A 20 -21.90 -3.20 0.73
CA ALA A 20 -21.53 -4.34 1.57
C ALA A 20 -20.00 -4.45 1.73
N PRO A 21 -19.37 -3.61 2.58
CA PRO A 21 -17.91 -3.58 2.73
C PRO A 21 -17.32 -4.95 3.08
N GLN A 22 -17.99 -5.75 3.90
CA GLN A 22 -17.52 -7.10 4.26
C GLN A 22 -17.47 -8.07 3.07
N ARG A 23 -18.36 -7.90 2.08
CA ARG A 23 -18.37 -8.69 0.84
C ARG A 23 -17.40 -8.10 -0.18
N TYR A 24 -17.21 -6.79 -0.16
CA TYR A 24 -16.39 -6.06 -1.11
C TYR A 24 -15.23 -5.34 -0.40
N PRO A 25 -14.34 -6.06 0.29
CA PRO A 25 -13.48 -5.47 1.30
C PRO A 25 -12.40 -4.57 0.71
N MET A 26 -12.03 -4.74 -0.56
CA MET A 26 -10.95 -3.99 -1.16
C MET A 26 -11.32 -3.48 -2.56
N LEU A 27 -11.33 -2.16 -2.69
CA LEU A 27 -11.36 -1.43 -3.95
C LEU A 27 -9.96 -0.89 -4.24
N LEU A 28 -9.44 -1.17 -5.43
CA LEU A 28 -8.22 -0.58 -5.97
C LEU A 28 -8.59 0.19 -7.23
N GLU A 29 -8.22 1.46 -7.30
CA GLU A 29 -8.42 2.27 -8.51
C GLU A 29 -7.12 2.95 -8.91
N SER A 30 -6.85 2.91 -10.20
CA SER A 30 -5.74 3.66 -10.79
C SER A 30 -6.21 5.08 -11.11
N THR A 31 -6.13 5.95 -10.11
CA THR A 31 -6.75 7.28 -10.18
C THR A 31 -5.88 8.33 -10.87
N ALA A 32 -4.58 8.06 -11.03
CA ALA A 32 -3.67 8.86 -11.84
C ALA A 32 -3.62 8.39 -13.30
N ALA A 33 -3.49 9.33 -14.24
CA ALA A 33 -3.17 9.02 -15.63
C ALA A 33 -1.66 8.75 -15.78
N GLY A 34 -1.27 7.64 -16.40
CA GLY A 34 0.12 7.25 -16.59
C GLY A 34 0.29 5.83 -17.14
N ARG A 35 1.54 5.39 -17.32
CA ARG A 35 1.87 4.01 -17.75
C ARG A 35 1.52 2.96 -16.67
N GLN A 36 1.53 3.39 -15.41
CA GLN A 36 1.09 2.60 -14.27
C GLN A 36 -0.36 3.00 -14.00
N GLY A 37 -1.31 2.10 -14.25
CA GLY A 37 -2.70 2.37 -13.88
C GLY A 37 -3.78 1.93 -14.86
N ARG A 38 -3.66 0.73 -15.44
CA ARG A 38 -4.64 0.22 -16.41
C ARG A 38 -5.94 -0.30 -15.76
N TRP A 39 -5.85 -0.81 -14.54
CA TRP A 39 -6.91 -1.61 -13.93
C TRP A 39 -7.54 -0.94 -12.71
N ASP A 40 -8.86 -1.01 -12.62
CA ASP A 40 -9.58 -0.88 -11.35
C ASP A 40 -10.12 -2.27 -10.94
N LEU A 41 -10.03 -2.60 -9.66
CA LEU A 41 -10.41 -3.90 -9.13
C LEU A 41 -11.30 -3.72 -7.89
N LEU A 42 -12.39 -4.48 -7.82
CA LEU A 42 -13.17 -4.64 -6.60
C LEU A 42 -13.23 -6.13 -6.24
N LEU A 43 -12.53 -6.51 -5.18
CA LEU A 43 -12.46 -7.91 -4.76
C LEU A 43 -13.72 -8.32 -4.01
N VAL A 44 -14.12 -9.58 -4.15
CA VAL A 44 -15.33 -10.15 -3.56
C VAL A 44 -14.93 -11.27 -2.61
N ALA A 45 -15.14 -11.06 -1.30
CA ALA A 45 -14.83 -12.02 -0.25
C ALA A 45 -15.92 -13.08 -0.05
N ASP A 46 -15.51 -14.28 0.35
CA ASP A 46 -16.42 -15.38 0.73
C ASP A 46 -16.60 -15.54 2.25
N GLY A 47 -15.82 -14.79 3.04
CA GLY A 47 -15.84 -14.79 4.51
C GLY A 47 -14.65 -15.50 5.15
N GLY A 48 -13.88 -16.29 4.40
CA GLY A 48 -12.64 -16.89 4.90
C GLY A 48 -11.58 -15.83 5.17
N GLN A 49 -10.86 -15.93 6.29
CA GLN A 49 -9.83 -14.95 6.62
C GLN A 49 -8.74 -15.51 7.55
N LEU A 50 -7.52 -15.01 7.37
CA LEU A 50 -6.44 -15.09 8.34
C LEU A 50 -6.22 -13.71 8.95
N ARG A 51 -6.01 -13.64 10.26
CA ARG A 51 -5.73 -12.40 10.99
C ARG A 51 -4.53 -12.58 11.91
N LEU A 52 -3.58 -11.65 11.87
CA LEU A 52 -2.57 -11.50 12.91
C LEU A 52 -3.12 -10.55 13.97
N GLU A 53 -3.51 -11.08 15.11
CA GLU A 53 -4.06 -10.30 16.22
C GLU A 53 -2.98 -9.47 16.93
N ALA A 54 -3.42 -8.46 17.70
CA ALA A 54 -2.54 -7.63 18.51
C ALA A 54 -1.81 -8.41 19.64
N ASP A 55 -2.27 -9.62 19.99
CA ASP A 55 -1.58 -10.53 20.91
C ASP A 55 -0.44 -11.33 20.24
N GLY A 56 -0.22 -11.12 18.94
CA GLY A 56 0.78 -11.80 18.12
C GLY A 56 0.35 -13.19 17.62
N GLN A 57 -0.88 -13.63 17.90
CA GLN A 57 -1.40 -14.92 17.44
C GLN A 57 -2.11 -14.78 16.09
N VAL A 58 -1.93 -15.78 15.24
CA VAL A 58 -2.68 -15.89 13.99
C VAL A 58 -3.98 -16.63 14.26
N ARG A 59 -5.11 -16.08 13.78
CA ARG A 59 -6.44 -16.68 13.95
C ARG A 59 -7.21 -16.73 12.64
N ARG A 60 -8.06 -17.75 12.50
CA ARG A 60 -9.07 -17.86 11.43
C ARG A 60 -10.35 -17.10 11.78
N GLU A 61 -11.30 -17.05 10.85
CA GLU A 61 -12.60 -16.36 11.02
C GLU A 61 -13.42 -16.82 12.23
N ASP A 62 -13.28 -18.08 12.62
CA ASP A 62 -13.98 -18.71 13.75
C ASP A 62 -13.24 -18.51 15.09
N GLY A 63 -12.09 -17.81 15.08
CA GLY A 63 -11.23 -17.58 16.23
C GLY A 63 -10.23 -18.70 16.51
N THR A 64 -10.23 -19.77 15.71
CA THR A 64 -9.29 -20.88 15.84
C THR A 64 -7.86 -20.39 15.63
N PRO A 65 -6.93 -20.65 16.57
CA PRO A 65 -5.53 -20.27 16.42
C PRO A 65 -4.86 -21.12 15.33
N VAL A 66 -3.96 -20.49 14.58
CA VAL A 66 -3.10 -21.15 13.59
C VAL A 66 -1.67 -21.17 14.13
N GLU A 67 -1.00 -22.31 14.01
CA GLU A 67 0.40 -22.44 14.40
C GLU A 67 1.32 -21.74 13.39
N GLY A 68 2.39 -21.11 13.88
CA GLY A 68 3.40 -20.45 13.05
C GLY A 68 3.13 -18.98 12.79
N GLY A 69 3.86 -18.42 11.82
CA GLY A 69 3.74 -17.02 11.44
C GLY A 69 2.54 -16.74 10.55
N PHE A 70 2.14 -15.47 10.44
CA PHE A 70 1.06 -15.06 9.54
C PHE A 70 1.39 -15.38 8.09
N LEU A 71 2.62 -15.10 7.65
CA LEU A 71 3.07 -15.39 6.29
C LEU A 71 3.19 -16.90 6.03
N ASP A 72 3.56 -17.70 7.03
CA ASP A 72 3.59 -19.17 6.92
C ASP A 72 2.16 -19.73 6.76
N ALA A 73 1.21 -19.21 7.53
CA ALA A 73 -0.20 -19.57 7.42
C ALA A 73 -0.78 -19.17 6.06
N LEU A 74 -0.45 -17.96 5.57
CA LEU A 74 -0.83 -17.50 4.24
C LEU A 74 -0.26 -18.42 3.15
N ASP A 75 1.00 -18.81 3.26
CA ASP A 75 1.63 -19.75 2.32
C ASP A 75 1.00 -21.13 2.38
N SER A 76 0.61 -21.62 3.55
CA SER A 76 -0.11 -22.88 3.70
C SER A 76 -1.46 -22.86 2.97
N ASP A 77 -2.25 -21.81 3.19
CA ASP A 77 -3.55 -21.62 2.53
C ASP A 77 -3.36 -21.40 1.00
N TRP A 78 -2.31 -20.69 0.59
CA TRP A 78 -1.96 -20.50 -0.82
C TRP A 78 -1.58 -21.82 -1.50
N GLN A 79 -0.69 -22.62 -0.89
CA GLN A 79 -0.28 -23.91 -1.44
C GLN A 79 -1.47 -24.87 -1.59
N ALA A 80 -2.39 -24.88 -0.63
CA ALA A 80 -3.59 -25.72 -0.69
C ALA A 80 -4.51 -25.37 -1.87
N LEU A 81 -4.51 -24.11 -2.31
CA LEU A 81 -5.34 -23.61 -3.41
C LEU A 81 -4.56 -23.32 -4.69
N ARG A 82 -3.24 -23.60 -4.70
CA ARG A 82 -2.32 -23.20 -5.76
C ARG A 82 -2.79 -23.72 -7.12
N ARG A 83 -2.72 -22.86 -8.13
CA ARG A 83 -2.95 -23.24 -9.53
C ARG A 83 -1.75 -22.86 -10.38
N ALA A 84 -1.57 -23.59 -11.47
CA ALA A 84 -0.63 -23.16 -12.51
C ALA A 84 -1.17 -21.90 -13.18
N HIS A 85 -0.25 -21.04 -13.63
CA HIS A 85 -0.60 -19.92 -14.50
C HIS A 85 -1.22 -20.45 -15.80
N ASP A 86 -2.43 -19.97 -16.14
CA ASP A 86 -3.11 -20.34 -17.37
C ASP A 86 -2.87 -19.25 -18.43
N PRO A 87 -2.20 -19.56 -19.56
CA PRO A 87 -1.99 -18.59 -20.63
C PRO A 87 -3.29 -18.01 -21.21
N ALA A 88 -4.42 -18.70 -21.06
CA ALA A 88 -5.73 -18.18 -21.49
C ALA A 88 -6.21 -16.99 -20.63
N ASP A 89 -5.71 -16.87 -19.40
CA ASP A 89 -6.01 -15.78 -18.47
C ASP A 89 -4.97 -14.66 -18.52
N ALA A 90 -4.02 -14.71 -19.47
CA ALA A 90 -2.97 -13.72 -19.62
C ALA A 90 -3.54 -12.31 -19.77
N GLY A 91 -3.00 -11.37 -18.99
CA GLY A 91 -3.41 -9.97 -18.98
C GLY A 91 -4.64 -9.64 -18.13
N VAL A 92 -5.32 -10.62 -17.52
CA VAL A 92 -6.31 -10.37 -16.46
C VAL A 92 -5.55 -10.22 -15.15
N PRO A 93 -5.66 -9.13 -14.36
CA PRO A 93 -4.79 -8.91 -13.20
C PRO A 93 -5.12 -9.79 -11.99
N PHE A 94 -6.40 -10.05 -11.70
CA PHE A 94 -6.83 -10.84 -10.54
C PHE A 94 -7.78 -11.95 -10.97
N ARG A 95 -7.55 -13.18 -10.47
CA ARG A 95 -8.17 -14.43 -10.94
C ARG A 95 -8.68 -15.29 -9.78
N GLY A 96 -8.86 -14.66 -8.63
CA GLY A 96 -9.22 -15.30 -7.38
C GLY A 96 -7.99 -15.61 -6.52
N GLY A 97 -8.10 -15.26 -5.24
CA GLY A 97 -7.02 -15.38 -4.26
C GLY A 97 -7.36 -14.62 -2.99
N TRP A 98 -6.55 -13.65 -2.58
CA TRP A 98 -6.68 -12.93 -1.32
C TRP A 98 -6.59 -11.42 -1.49
N ALA A 99 -7.39 -10.69 -0.73
CA ALA A 99 -7.14 -9.29 -0.39
C ALA A 99 -6.23 -9.24 0.84
N LEU A 100 -5.14 -8.48 0.75
CA LEU A 100 -4.10 -8.41 1.76
C LEU A 100 -4.04 -7.00 2.35
N LEU A 101 -3.97 -6.89 3.68
CA LEU A 101 -3.64 -5.67 4.40
C LEU A 101 -2.61 -5.99 5.47
N PHE A 102 -1.48 -5.29 5.44
CA PHE A 102 -0.38 -5.41 6.38
C PHE A 102 -0.12 -4.06 7.01
N ASP A 103 -0.27 -3.98 8.33
CA ASP A 103 0.28 -2.87 9.10
C ASP A 103 1.80 -3.03 9.19
N TYR A 104 2.49 -1.91 9.41
CA TYR A 104 3.94 -1.86 9.58
C TYR A 104 4.46 -2.87 10.62
N GLU A 105 3.66 -3.12 11.67
CA GLU A 105 4.02 -4.01 12.77
C GLU A 105 4.17 -5.49 12.37
N LEU A 106 3.69 -5.91 11.20
CA LEU A 106 3.97 -7.25 10.65
C LEU A 106 5.49 -7.50 10.54
N ALA A 107 6.29 -6.44 10.36
CA ALA A 107 7.74 -6.51 10.32
C ALA A 107 8.35 -7.18 11.57
N GLY A 108 7.70 -7.08 12.74
CA GLY A 108 8.17 -7.74 13.96
C GLY A 108 8.11 -9.27 13.91
N GLN A 109 7.26 -9.84 13.06
CA GLN A 109 7.22 -11.29 12.82
C GLN A 109 8.24 -11.72 11.77
N ILE A 110 8.55 -10.85 10.80
CA ILE A 110 9.55 -11.09 9.76
C ILE A 110 10.97 -11.00 10.31
N GLU A 111 11.22 -10.00 11.17
CA GLU A 111 12.52 -9.72 11.80
C GLU A 111 12.37 -9.79 13.32
N PRO A 112 12.52 -10.99 13.94
CA PRO A 112 12.21 -11.21 15.37
C PRO A 112 13.09 -10.43 16.36
N VAL A 113 14.18 -9.82 15.89
CA VAL A 113 15.02 -8.92 16.70
C VAL A 113 14.29 -7.60 17.01
N LEU A 114 13.33 -7.20 16.17
CA LEU A 114 12.58 -5.97 16.33
C LEU A 114 11.60 -6.06 17.50
N ARG A 115 11.52 -4.96 18.25
CA ARG A 115 10.50 -4.74 19.28
C ARG A 115 9.67 -3.53 18.92
N LEU A 116 8.68 -3.74 18.07
CA LEU A 116 7.82 -2.65 17.58
C LEU A 116 6.70 -2.33 18.57
N PRO A 117 6.31 -1.05 18.72
CA PRO A 117 5.16 -0.67 19.52
C PRO A 117 3.89 -1.32 18.97
N GLN A 118 3.11 -1.95 19.85
CA GLN A 118 1.83 -2.56 19.47
C GLN A 118 0.73 -1.52 19.31
N ARG A 119 -0.28 -1.86 18.53
CA ARG A 119 -1.46 -1.01 18.38
C ARG A 119 -2.22 -0.88 19.70
N ALA A 120 -2.51 0.36 20.09
CA ALA A 120 -3.28 0.62 21.31
C ALA A 120 -4.78 0.27 21.19
N ASP A 121 -5.30 0.13 19.97
CA ASP A 121 -6.71 -0.17 19.70
C ASP A 121 -7.04 -1.67 19.64
N GLY A 122 -6.02 -2.54 19.71
CA GLY A 122 -6.18 -3.99 19.70
C GLY A 122 -6.63 -4.58 18.36
N LEU A 123 -6.61 -3.80 17.27
CA LEU A 123 -6.99 -4.29 15.95
C LEU A 123 -5.90 -5.21 15.35
N PRO A 124 -6.26 -6.14 14.45
CA PRO A 124 -5.29 -6.98 13.76
C PRO A 124 -4.26 -6.18 12.97
N SER A 125 -2.99 -6.60 13.07
CA SER A 125 -1.85 -6.01 12.34
C SER A 125 -1.66 -6.60 10.93
N ALA A 126 -2.29 -7.72 10.61
CA ALA A 126 -2.32 -8.25 9.25
C ALA A 126 -3.63 -8.99 8.97
N LEU A 127 -4.12 -8.88 7.73
CA LEU A 127 -5.32 -9.54 7.24
C LEU A 127 -5.05 -10.16 5.87
N ALA A 128 -5.51 -11.39 5.69
CA ALA A 128 -5.66 -12.01 4.38
C ALA A 128 -7.09 -12.49 4.24
N LEU A 129 -7.89 -11.78 3.44
CA LEU A 129 -9.31 -12.07 3.22
C LEU A 129 -9.43 -12.89 1.94
N ARG A 130 -10.07 -14.05 2.02
CA ARG A 130 -10.24 -14.92 0.87
C ARG A 130 -11.25 -14.30 -0.11
N CYS A 131 -10.78 -14.04 -1.33
CA CYS A 131 -11.53 -13.41 -2.40
C CYS A 131 -11.54 -14.28 -3.68
N PRO A 132 -12.50 -15.19 -3.82
CA PRO A 132 -12.60 -16.05 -5.01
C PRO A 132 -13.30 -15.37 -6.20
N ALA A 133 -13.69 -14.11 -6.08
CA ALA A 133 -14.24 -13.36 -7.20
C ALA A 133 -13.78 -11.89 -7.16
N ALA A 134 -13.90 -11.20 -8.28
CA ALA A 134 -13.64 -9.76 -8.40
C ALA A 134 -14.44 -9.15 -9.55
N LEU A 135 -14.67 -7.84 -9.47
CA LEU A 135 -14.99 -7.01 -10.62
C LEU A 135 -13.72 -6.36 -11.11
N LEU A 136 -13.52 -6.37 -12.42
CA LEU A 136 -12.38 -5.80 -13.10
C LEU A 136 -12.86 -4.75 -14.09
N ARG A 137 -12.18 -3.62 -14.12
CA ARG A 137 -12.35 -2.60 -15.15
C ARG A 137 -11.01 -2.34 -15.81
N ASP A 138 -10.97 -2.54 -17.12
CA ASP A 138 -9.88 -2.12 -17.97
C ASP A 138 -10.13 -0.69 -18.42
N ARG A 139 -9.32 0.26 -17.93
CA ARG A 139 -9.47 1.69 -18.23
C ARG A 139 -9.08 2.03 -19.66
N GLU A 140 -8.25 1.21 -20.31
CA GLU A 140 -7.86 1.43 -21.71
C GLU A 140 -9.00 1.06 -22.67
N SER A 141 -9.66 -0.08 -22.43
CA SER A 141 -10.78 -0.52 -23.29
C SER A 141 -12.15 -0.04 -22.82
N GLY A 142 -12.26 0.48 -21.59
CA GLY A 142 -13.52 0.87 -20.95
C GLY A 142 -14.41 -0.32 -20.57
N ARG A 143 -13.90 -1.56 -20.69
CA ARG A 143 -14.67 -2.79 -20.42
C ARG A 143 -14.68 -3.08 -18.93
N CYS A 144 -15.82 -3.55 -18.44
CA CYS A 144 -15.98 -4.03 -17.07
C CYS A 144 -16.57 -5.44 -17.08
N TRP A 145 -16.04 -6.33 -16.24
CA TRP A 145 -16.54 -7.70 -16.10
C TRP A 145 -16.29 -8.23 -14.69
N ALA A 146 -17.07 -9.22 -14.30
CA ALA A 146 -16.83 -10.01 -13.11
C ALA A 146 -16.08 -11.30 -13.48
N VAL A 147 -15.20 -11.72 -12.59
CA VAL A 147 -14.53 -13.01 -12.63
C VAL A 147 -14.81 -13.77 -11.33
N ALA A 148 -14.96 -15.08 -11.41
CA ALA A 148 -15.04 -15.94 -10.23
C ALA A 148 -14.34 -17.27 -10.46
N GLU A 149 -13.80 -17.83 -9.39
CA GLU A 149 -13.26 -19.17 -9.40
C GLU A 149 -14.35 -20.22 -9.68
N ASP A 150 -13.92 -21.36 -10.22
CA ASP A 150 -14.79 -22.51 -10.41
C ASP A 150 -15.46 -22.92 -9.08
N GLY A 151 -16.75 -23.24 -9.13
CA GLY A 151 -17.57 -23.55 -7.95
C GLY A 151 -18.05 -22.34 -7.13
N HIS A 152 -17.77 -21.10 -7.57
CA HIS A 152 -18.18 -19.87 -6.87
C HIS A 152 -19.27 -19.07 -7.62
N ASP A 153 -20.07 -19.73 -8.46
CA ASP A 153 -21.18 -19.14 -9.23
C ASP A 153 -22.17 -18.35 -8.36
N ALA A 154 -22.36 -18.79 -7.10
CA ALA A 154 -23.23 -18.13 -6.15
C ALA A 154 -22.81 -16.69 -5.85
N LEU A 155 -21.49 -16.39 -5.87
CA LEU A 155 -20.98 -15.03 -5.68
C LEU A 155 -21.31 -14.13 -6.86
N LEU A 156 -21.26 -14.65 -8.10
CA LEU A 156 -21.73 -13.91 -9.28
C LEU A 156 -23.23 -13.67 -9.21
N GLY A 157 -24.00 -14.66 -8.77
CA GLY A 157 -25.45 -14.52 -8.51
C GLY A 157 -25.76 -13.40 -7.51
N ARG A 158 -25.04 -13.35 -6.38
CA ARG A 158 -25.18 -12.29 -5.36
C ARG A 158 -24.72 -10.93 -5.89
N LEU A 159 -23.62 -10.88 -6.65
CA LEU A 159 -23.14 -9.67 -7.29
C LEU A 159 -24.20 -9.03 -8.20
N ARG A 160 -24.94 -9.82 -8.99
CA ARG A 160 -26.04 -9.28 -9.82
C ARG A 160 -27.12 -8.60 -8.99
N GLN A 161 -27.44 -9.16 -7.83
CA GLN A 161 -28.41 -8.54 -6.91
C GLN A 161 -27.84 -7.25 -6.32
N ASP A 162 -26.57 -7.26 -5.90
CA ASP A 162 -25.89 -6.08 -5.36
C ASP A 162 -25.77 -4.95 -6.38
N LEU A 163 -25.58 -5.26 -7.67
CA LEU A 163 -25.58 -4.28 -8.75
C LEU A 163 -26.95 -3.60 -8.94
N LEU A 164 -28.04 -4.31 -8.67
CA LEU A 164 -29.38 -3.72 -8.69
C LEU A 164 -29.62 -2.86 -7.45
N GLU A 165 -29.25 -3.37 -6.28
CA GLU A 165 -29.41 -2.67 -4.99
C GLU A 165 -28.54 -1.40 -4.91
N SER A 166 -27.33 -1.42 -5.45
CA SER A 166 -26.39 -0.29 -5.41
C SER A 166 -26.90 0.94 -6.16
N ARG A 167 -27.73 0.74 -7.20
CA ARG A 167 -28.41 1.83 -7.94
C ARG A 167 -29.42 2.59 -7.09
N HIS A 168 -29.91 1.97 -6.03
CA HIS A 168 -30.87 2.57 -5.10
C HIS A 168 -30.19 3.17 -3.86
N LEU A 169 -28.87 3.08 -3.74
CA LEU A 169 -28.17 3.72 -2.64
C LEU A 169 -28.33 5.25 -2.72
N PRO A 170 -28.47 5.92 -1.57
CA PRO A 170 -28.43 7.37 -1.54
C PRO A 170 -27.08 7.88 -2.07
N ALA A 171 -27.07 9.12 -2.56
CA ALA A 171 -25.82 9.81 -2.88
C ALA A 171 -24.85 9.79 -1.68
N LEU A 172 -23.56 9.96 -1.94
CA LEU A 172 -22.60 10.13 -0.85
C LEU A 172 -23.05 11.28 0.07
N PRO A 173 -22.91 11.13 1.40
CA PRO A 173 -23.28 12.19 2.32
C PRO A 173 -22.51 13.46 1.98
N ALA A 174 -23.15 14.62 2.14
CA ALA A 174 -22.47 15.90 1.99
C ALA A 174 -21.27 15.96 2.96
N TRP A 175 -20.12 16.39 2.45
CA TRP A 175 -18.90 16.47 3.23
C TRP A 175 -19.05 17.47 4.38
N GLN A 176 -18.67 17.05 5.59
CA GLN A 176 -18.53 17.92 6.74
C GLN A 176 -17.07 17.89 7.19
N PRO A 177 -16.40 19.05 7.33
CA PRO A 177 -15.03 19.08 7.80
C PRO A 177 -14.94 18.57 9.25
N PRO A 178 -13.76 18.12 9.70
CA PRO A 178 -13.57 17.68 11.07
C PRO A 178 -13.83 18.82 12.07
N VAL A 179 -14.40 18.49 13.22
CA VAL A 179 -14.65 19.43 14.32
C VAL A 179 -13.39 19.74 15.13
N ALA A 180 -12.39 18.86 15.05
CA ALA A 180 -11.07 19.05 15.64
C ALA A 180 -10.01 18.36 14.77
N MET A 181 -8.84 18.98 14.66
CA MET A 181 -7.68 18.41 13.98
C MET A 181 -6.42 18.75 14.77
N GLU A 182 -5.64 17.72 15.08
CA GLU A 182 -4.42 17.81 15.87
C GLU A 182 -3.28 17.16 15.09
N GLU A 183 -2.07 17.71 15.25
CA GLU A 183 -0.83 17.12 14.76
C GLU A 183 0.15 16.93 15.93
N ASP A 184 1.06 15.97 15.82
CA ASP A 184 2.12 15.79 16.81
C ASP A 184 2.92 17.09 16.99
N LEU A 185 3.43 17.30 18.21
CA LEU A 185 4.15 18.52 18.56
C LEU A 185 5.46 18.65 17.77
N ASP A 186 5.69 19.83 17.19
CA ASP A 186 6.89 20.16 16.42
C ASP A 186 8.19 19.81 17.15
N GLY A 187 8.25 20.12 18.46
CA GLY A 187 9.44 19.85 19.28
C GLY A 187 9.81 18.37 19.33
N GLN A 188 8.83 17.47 19.40
CA GLN A 188 9.09 16.02 19.43
C GLN A 188 9.72 15.56 18.12
N PHE A 189 9.22 16.04 16.98
CA PHE A 189 9.77 15.70 15.67
C PHE A 189 11.16 16.30 15.47
N ILE A 190 11.35 17.59 15.78
CA ILE A 190 12.64 18.28 15.64
C ILE A 190 13.73 17.59 16.48
N ASP A 191 13.42 17.24 17.73
CA ASP A 191 14.38 16.54 18.58
C ASP A 191 14.64 15.12 18.07
N GLY A 192 13.61 14.44 17.55
CA GLY A 192 13.77 13.16 16.86
C GLY A 192 14.74 13.24 15.67
N VAL A 193 14.61 14.26 14.81
CA VAL A 193 15.52 14.49 13.67
C VAL A 193 16.97 14.68 14.15
N ARG A 194 17.19 15.48 15.19
CA ARG A 194 18.53 15.68 15.77
C ARG A 194 19.13 14.36 16.27
N ARG A 195 18.34 13.53 16.95
CA ARG A 195 18.78 12.22 17.43
C ARG A 195 19.10 11.26 16.27
N VAL A 196 18.34 11.31 15.19
CA VAL A 196 18.66 10.54 13.98
C VAL A 196 19.99 11.00 13.37
N ILE A 197 20.26 12.30 13.33
CA ILE A 197 21.55 12.85 12.88
C ILE A 197 22.70 12.36 13.76
N ASP A 198 22.50 12.25 15.08
CA ASP A 198 23.50 11.65 15.98
C ASP A 198 23.80 10.18 15.62
N TYR A 199 22.76 9.39 15.31
CA TYR A 199 22.93 8.00 14.84
C TYR A 199 23.66 7.92 13.49
N LEU A 200 23.37 8.84 12.57
CA LEU A 200 24.04 8.96 11.27
C LEU A 200 25.54 9.27 11.46
N HIS A 201 25.89 10.23 12.32
CA HIS A 201 27.28 10.57 12.63
C HIS A 201 28.03 9.43 13.34
N ALA A 202 27.34 8.64 14.15
CA ALA A 202 27.91 7.45 14.78
C ALA A 202 28.19 6.30 13.79
N GLY A 203 27.61 6.36 12.58
CA GLY A 203 27.73 5.32 11.56
C GLY A 203 26.77 4.14 11.75
N ASP A 204 25.72 4.29 12.57
CA ASP A 204 24.72 3.25 12.80
C ASP A 204 23.87 2.98 11.56
N VAL A 205 23.57 4.06 10.81
CA VAL A 205 22.64 4.12 9.68
C VAL A 205 23.12 5.15 8.66
N PHE A 206 22.58 5.10 7.44
CA PHE A 206 22.80 6.07 6.35
C PHE A 206 21.60 6.98 6.11
N GLN A 207 20.40 6.51 6.45
CA GLN A 207 19.15 7.26 6.40
C GLN A 207 18.14 6.63 7.34
N VAL A 208 17.28 7.42 7.99
CA VAL A 208 16.09 6.93 8.71
C VAL A 208 14.88 7.76 8.32
N ASN A 209 13.76 7.12 7.99
CA ASN A 209 12.50 7.81 7.72
C ASN A 209 11.72 7.99 9.03
N LEU A 210 11.72 9.20 9.58
CA LEU A 210 10.99 9.56 10.81
C LEU A 210 9.62 10.15 10.45
N SER A 211 8.58 9.78 11.19
CA SER A 211 7.20 10.20 10.91
C SER A 211 6.50 10.87 12.10
N ARG A 212 5.46 11.62 11.78
CA ARG A 212 4.55 12.30 12.71
C ARG A 212 3.10 12.07 12.32
N CYS A 213 2.21 12.18 13.29
CA CYS A 213 0.80 11.85 13.19
C CYS A 213 -0.10 13.08 13.09
N TRP A 214 -1.19 12.95 12.33
CA TRP A 214 -2.35 13.83 12.34
C TRP A 214 -3.58 13.04 12.76
N GLN A 215 -4.43 13.66 13.56
CA GLN A 215 -5.68 13.09 14.05
C GLN A 215 -6.81 14.08 13.80
N ALA A 216 -7.86 13.63 13.14
CA ALA A 216 -9.06 14.41 12.89
C ALA A 216 -10.27 13.72 13.52
N ARG A 217 -11.11 14.51 14.20
CA ARG A 217 -12.37 14.05 14.79
C ARG A 217 -13.54 14.71 14.08
N PHE A 218 -14.55 13.92 13.75
CA PHE A 218 -15.76 14.35 13.07
C PHE A 218 -16.94 14.37 14.05
N GLU A 219 -18.01 15.10 13.71
CA GLU A 219 -19.22 15.14 14.55
C GLU A 219 -20.00 13.81 14.51
N ARG A 220 -19.86 13.09 13.39
CA ARG A 220 -20.56 11.83 13.10
C ARG A 220 -19.56 10.81 12.56
N PRO A 221 -19.90 9.51 12.59
CA PRO A 221 -19.07 8.50 11.94
C PRO A 221 -18.74 8.88 10.50
N LEU A 222 -17.45 8.89 10.18
CA LEU A 222 -16.94 9.26 8.87
C LEU A 222 -17.18 8.10 7.90
N ALA A 223 -17.88 8.35 6.80
CA ALA A 223 -18.06 7.37 5.73
C ALA A 223 -16.75 7.21 4.94
N PRO A 224 -16.06 6.04 4.97
CA PRO A 224 -14.78 5.87 4.29
C PRO A 224 -14.86 6.11 2.79
N ALA A 225 -15.97 5.69 2.16
CA ALA A 225 -16.23 5.95 0.74
C ALA A 225 -16.33 7.46 0.39
N ALA A 226 -16.81 8.30 1.31
CA ALA A 226 -16.88 9.75 1.08
C ALA A 226 -15.48 10.39 1.16
N LEU A 227 -14.66 9.96 2.13
CA LEU A 227 -13.26 10.37 2.20
C LEU A 227 -12.50 9.92 0.96
N TYR A 228 -12.66 8.66 0.54
CA TYR A 228 -12.00 8.11 -0.64
C TYR A 228 -12.37 8.88 -1.92
N ALA A 229 -13.67 9.18 -2.11
CA ALA A 229 -14.14 9.95 -3.25
C ALA A 229 -13.53 11.36 -3.34
N ARG A 230 -13.28 12.01 -2.19
CA ARG A 230 -12.56 13.29 -2.14
C ARG A 230 -11.07 13.11 -2.36
N LEU A 231 -10.47 12.10 -1.73
CA LEU A 231 -9.03 11.85 -1.81
C LEU A 231 -8.57 11.57 -3.24
N ARG A 232 -9.29 10.73 -3.99
CA ARG A 232 -8.96 10.44 -5.40
C ARG A 232 -9.05 11.65 -6.32
N GLN A 233 -9.85 12.67 -5.96
CA GLN A 233 -9.93 13.93 -6.70
C GLN A 233 -8.82 14.91 -6.29
N ALA A 234 -8.55 15.02 -4.99
CA ALA A 234 -7.60 15.97 -4.44
C ALA A 234 -6.14 15.54 -4.65
N ASN A 235 -5.89 14.22 -4.74
CA ASN A 235 -4.54 13.65 -4.81
C ASN A 235 -4.56 12.31 -5.57
N PRO A 236 -4.78 12.32 -6.90
CA PRO A 236 -4.83 11.09 -7.70
C PRO A 236 -3.49 10.35 -7.66
N ALA A 237 -3.54 9.02 -7.57
CA ALA A 237 -2.38 8.15 -7.49
C ALA A 237 -2.60 6.79 -8.19
N PRO A 238 -1.53 6.17 -8.73
CA PRO A 238 -1.59 4.88 -9.45
C PRO A 238 -1.99 3.68 -8.57
N PHE A 239 -1.68 3.71 -7.27
CA PHE A 239 -1.97 2.62 -6.32
C PHE A 239 -2.96 3.05 -5.23
N ALA A 240 -3.97 3.82 -5.63
CA ALA A 240 -5.02 4.28 -4.73
C ALA A 240 -6.03 3.16 -4.46
N GLY A 241 -6.67 3.20 -3.29
CA GLY A 241 -7.66 2.21 -2.94
C GLY A 241 -8.30 2.44 -1.58
N LEU A 242 -9.27 1.60 -1.29
CA LEU A 242 -10.05 1.58 -0.06
C LEU A 242 -10.17 0.14 0.41
N PHE A 243 -9.70 -0.12 1.62
CA PHE A 243 -9.83 -1.41 2.29
C PHE A 243 -10.69 -1.24 3.54
N ASP A 244 -11.75 -2.03 3.73
CA ASP A 244 -12.65 -1.95 4.88
C ASP A 244 -12.93 -3.34 5.44
N ALA A 245 -12.30 -3.65 6.57
CA ALA A 245 -12.49 -4.89 7.30
C ALA A 245 -12.04 -4.76 8.76
N ALA A 246 -12.36 -5.75 9.58
CA ALA A 246 -11.96 -5.81 11.00
C ALA A 246 -12.30 -4.54 11.81
N GLY A 247 -13.36 -3.81 11.42
CA GLY A 247 -13.83 -2.62 12.14
C GLY A 247 -13.03 -1.34 11.88
N ARG A 248 -12.19 -1.31 10.85
CA ARG A 248 -11.49 -0.10 10.37
C ARG A 248 -11.46 -0.05 8.84
N ALA A 249 -11.33 1.17 8.31
CA ALA A 249 -11.05 1.37 6.90
C ALA A 249 -9.68 2.03 6.69
N VAL A 250 -8.98 1.62 5.63
CA VAL A 250 -7.72 2.20 5.16
C VAL A 250 -8.00 2.86 3.81
N VAL A 251 -7.88 4.19 3.77
CA VAL A 251 -8.18 5.03 2.61
C VAL A 251 -6.87 5.56 2.05
N SER A 252 -6.44 5.08 0.88
CA SER A 252 -5.10 5.30 0.35
C SER A 252 -5.11 6.01 -1.01
N SER A 253 -4.20 6.97 -1.17
CA SER A 253 -3.79 7.53 -2.47
C SER A 253 -2.28 7.33 -2.65
N SER A 254 -1.83 6.09 -2.51
CA SER A 254 -0.41 5.76 -2.62
C SER A 254 0.10 5.88 -4.06
N PRO A 255 1.26 6.55 -4.27
CA PRO A 255 1.93 6.59 -5.56
C PRO A 255 2.92 5.44 -5.75
N GLU A 256 3.21 4.65 -4.72
CA GLU A 256 4.37 3.78 -4.69
C GLU A 256 3.98 2.31 -4.53
N ARG A 257 4.57 1.47 -5.37
CA ARG A 257 4.45 0.01 -5.32
C ARG A 257 5.54 -0.56 -4.42
N LEU A 258 5.17 -1.45 -3.52
CA LEU A 258 6.13 -2.23 -2.72
C LEU A 258 6.72 -3.36 -3.56
N VAL A 259 5.85 -4.19 -4.17
CA VAL A 259 6.27 -5.33 -4.97
C VAL A 259 5.15 -5.75 -5.92
N SER A 260 5.53 -6.18 -7.12
CA SER A 260 4.64 -6.89 -8.04
C SER A 260 5.32 -8.17 -8.52
N VAL A 261 4.52 -9.24 -8.63
CA VAL A 261 4.90 -10.51 -9.23
C VAL A 261 3.97 -10.80 -10.38
N GLU A 262 4.54 -11.07 -11.55
CA GLU A 262 3.82 -11.54 -12.74
C GLU A 262 4.57 -12.77 -13.31
N GLY A 263 3.94 -13.94 -13.21
CA GLY A 263 4.56 -15.22 -13.50
C GLY A 263 5.76 -15.47 -12.59
N ASN A 264 6.96 -15.42 -13.16
CA ASN A 264 8.22 -15.55 -12.42
C ASN A 264 9.02 -14.25 -12.33
N VAL A 265 8.47 -13.12 -12.79
CA VAL A 265 9.14 -11.82 -12.72
C VAL A 265 8.66 -11.09 -11.46
N VAL A 266 9.59 -10.75 -10.58
CA VAL A 266 9.36 -9.88 -9.43
C VAL A 266 9.97 -8.51 -9.69
N GLN A 267 9.27 -7.44 -9.32
CA GLN A 267 9.78 -6.08 -9.46
C GLN A 267 9.33 -5.16 -8.33
N THR A 268 10.15 -4.15 -8.05
CA THR A 268 9.84 -3.00 -7.18
C THR A 268 10.19 -1.71 -7.93
N ARG A 269 9.46 -0.63 -7.59
CA ARG A 269 9.58 0.68 -8.24
C ARG A 269 9.75 1.77 -7.20
N PRO A 270 10.99 2.02 -6.73
CA PRO A 270 11.26 3.00 -5.69
C PRO A 270 11.03 4.39 -6.28
N ILE A 271 10.41 5.23 -5.46
CA ILE A 271 10.24 6.65 -5.77
C ILE A 271 11.21 7.45 -4.90
N ALA A 272 12.02 8.30 -5.52
CA ALA A 272 12.72 9.37 -4.83
C ALA A 272 12.53 10.69 -5.57
N GLY A 273 12.86 11.80 -4.91
CA GLY A 273 12.81 13.14 -5.51
C GLY A 273 11.41 13.53 -5.96
N THR A 274 10.67 14.28 -5.13
CA THR A 274 9.37 14.85 -5.51
C THR A 274 9.50 16.35 -5.76
N ARG A 275 9.12 16.81 -6.95
CA ARG A 275 8.98 18.25 -7.25
C ARG A 275 7.54 18.62 -7.59
N PRO A 276 7.02 19.75 -7.07
CA PRO A 276 5.73 20.29 -7.52
C PRO A 276 5.79 20.60 -9.02
N ARG A 277 4.70 20.33 -9.74
CA ARG A 277 4.54 20.75 -11.12
C ARG A 277 3.87 22.12 -11.19
N PHE A 278 4.46 23.06 -11.93
CA PHE A 278 3.86 24.36 -12.22
C PHE A 278 3.38 24.45 -13.68
N GLU A 279 2.53 25.43 -13.98
CA GLU A 279 2.07 25.68 -15.35
C GLU A 279 3.24 26.19 -16.21
N GLY A 280 3.56 25.49 -17.30
CA GLY A 280 4.75 25.77 -18.14
C GLY A 280 6.05 25.07 -17.70
N ASP A 281 6.00 24.15 -16.75
CA ASP A 281 7.16 23.49 -16.11
C ASP A 281 7.62 22.20 -16.82
N ASP A 282 7.12 21.93 -18.04
CA ASP A 282 7.63 20.87 -18.93
C ASP A 282 9.01 21.25 -19.54
N ASP A 283 9.72 22.18 -18.91
CA ASP A 283 11.01 22.69 -19.35
C ASP A 283 12.10 21.64 -19.07
N ALA A 284 12.55 20.96 -20.13
CA ALA A 284 13.53 19.87 -20.06
C ALA A 284 14.81 20.26 -19.28
N ALA A 285 15.12 21.56 -19.15
CA ALA A 285 16.21 22.05 -18.32
C ALA A 285 16.01 21.80 -16.81
N ARG A 286 14.80 22.01 -16.26
CA ARG A 286 14.51 21.81 -14.83
C ARG A 286 14.34 20.33 -14.46
N ILE A 287 13.78 19.54 -15.38
CA ILE A 287 13.73 18.08 -15.26
C ILE A 287 15.16 17.50 -15.22
N ARG A 288 16.07 18.04 -16.04
CA ARG A 288 17.51 17.68 -16.00
C ARG A 288 18.21 18.15 -14.72
N GLU A 289 17.79 19.27 -14.14
CA GLU A 289 18.32 19.76 -12.86
C GLU A 289 17.96 18.82 -11.70
N LEU A 290 16.73 18.29 -11.69
CA LEU A 290 16.28 17.31 -10.69
C LEU A 290 17.12 16.02 -10.73
N VAL A 291 17.28 15.45 -11.92
CA VAL A 291 18.12 14.25 -12.14
C VAL A 291 19.61 14.57 -11.91
N GLY A 292 20.02 15.83 -12.07
CA GLY A 292 21.41 16.27 -11.98
C GLY A 292 21.91 16.56 -10.56
N HIS A 293 21.03 16.76 -9.57
CA HIS A 293 21.43 17.14 -8.22
C HIS A 293 22.17 15.99 -7.50
N PRO A 294 23.46 16.13 -7.15
CA PRO A 294 24.27 15.02 -6.62
C PRO A 294 23.70 14.36 -5.36
N LYS A 295 23.04 15.14 -4.48
CA LYS A 295 22.40 14.62 -3.26
C LYS A 295 21.25 13.66 -3.58
N GLU A 296 20.31 14.07 -4.44
CA GLU A 296 19.13 13.25 -4.77
C GLU A 296 19.53 11.98 -5.52
N ARG A 297 20.57 12.05 -6.36
CA ARG A 297 21.13 10.87 -7.02
C ARG A 297 21.75 9.88 -6.02
N ALA A 298 22.52 10.37 -5.05
CA ALA A 298 23.17 9.50 -4.07
C ALA A 298 22.14 8.77 -3.19
N GLU A 299 21.11 9.50 -2.73
CA GLU A 299 19.98 8.91 -1.99
C GLU A 299 19.26 7.85 -2.83
N HIS A 300 18.94 8.18 -4.10
CA HIS A 300 18.23 7.25 -4.97
C HIS A 300 19.05 6.00 -5.32
N VAL A 301 20.37 6.11 -5.53
CA VAL A 301 21.25 4.95 -5.75
C VAL A 301 21.27 4.03 -4.54
N MET A 302 21.33 4.59 -3.33
CA MET A 302 21.27 3.79 -2.10
C MET A 302 19.94 3.02 -1.99
N LEU A 303 18.82 3.64 -2.37
CA LEU A 303 17.51 2.97 -2.39
C LEU A 303 17.46 1.82 -3.40
N ILE A 304 18.00 2.02 -4.61
CA ILE A 304 18.12 0.95 -5.60
C ILE A 304 18.96 -0.21 -5.06
N ASP A 305 20.07 0.06 -4.39
CA ASP A 305 20.93 -0.99 -3.84
C ASP A 305 20.23 -1.76 -2.70
N LEU A 306 19.41 -1.09 -1.90
CA LEU A 306 18.59 -1.74 -0.88
C LEU A 306 17.58 -2.70 -1.52
N GLU A 307 16.90 -2.28 -2.57
CA GLU A 307 15.95 -3.14 -3.28
C GLU A 307 16.62 -4.29 -4.03
N ARG A 308 17.81 -4.07 -4.59
CA ARG A 308 18.63 -5.15 -5.16
C ARG A 308 19.00 -6.17 -4.09
N ASN A 309 19.28 -5.73 -2.86
CA ASN A 309 19.53 -6.65 -1.74
C ASN A 309 18.28 -7.46 -1.39
N ASP A 310 17.12 -6.80 -1.29
CA ASP A 310 15.85 -7.44 -0.96
C ASP A 310 15.47 -8.48 -2.01
N LEU A 311 15.45 -8.11 -3.29
CA LEU A 311 15.17 -9.05 -4.39
C LEU A 311 16.23 -10.14 -4.50
N GLY A 312 17.50 -9.84 -4.22
CA GLY A 312 18.59 -10.81 -4.27
C GLY A 312 18.39 -12.01 -3.35
N ARG A 313 17.62 -11.87 -2.26
CA ARG A 313 17.29 -12.97 -1.33
C ARG A 313 16.36 -14.00 -1.94
N ILE A 314 15.53 -13.62 -2.92
CA ILE A 314 14.47 -14.45 -3.53
C ILE A 314 14.67 -14.69 -5.03
N ALA A 315 15.62 -13.99 -5.65
CA ALA A 315 15.90 -14.08 -7.07
C ALA A 315 16.81 -15.27 -7.44
N MET A 316 16.70 -15.70 -8.71
CA MET A 316 17.68 -16.52 -9.39
C MET A 316 19.03 -15.77 -9.43
N PRO A 317 20.16 -16.44 -9.13
CA PRO A 317 21.48 -15.81 -9.18
C PRO A 317 21.75 -15.12 -10.52
N GLY A 318 22.15 -13.86 -10.47
CA GLY A 318 22.48 -13.07 -11.67
C GLY A 318 21.29 -12.49 -12.43
N SER A 319 20.04 -12.68 -11.96
CA SER A 319 18.84 -12.16 -12.64
C SER A 319 18.40 -10.77 -12.17
N VAL A 320 18.94 -10.28 -11.04
CA VAL A 320 18.59 -8.95 -10.50
C VAL A 320 19.20 -7.87 -11.40
N GLU A 321 18.34 -7.04 -11.98
CA GLU A 321 18.73 -5.94 -12.86
C GLU A 321 17.95 -4.66 -12.57
N VAL A 322 18.50 -3.53 -13.00
CA VAL A 322 17.85 -2.21 -12.99
C VAL A 322 17.58 -1.84 -14.44
N ASP A 323 16.36 -2.03 -14.91
CA ASP A 323 15.99 -1.84 -16.32
C ASP A 323 15.48 -0.43 -16.63
N GLU A 324 15.05 0.32 -15.61
CA GLU A 324 14.78 1.76 -15.66
C GLU A 324 15.58 2.45 -14.56
N LEU A 325 16.48 3.38 -14.91
CA LEU A 325 17.32 4.11 -13.95
C LEU A 325 17.05 5.61 -14.01
N MET A 326 16.64 6.18 -12.88
CA MET A 326 16.37 7.61 -12.69
C MET A 326 15.49 8.22 -13.80
N THR A 327 14.46 7.49 -14.21
CA THR A 327 13.49 7.98 -15.19
C THR A 327 12.53 8.95 -14.51
N VAL A 328 12.18 10.04 -15.17
CA VAL A 328 11.21 10.99 -14.63
C VAL A 328 9.81 10.59 -15.05
N GLU A 329 8.95 10.29 -14.07
CA GLU A 329 7.52 10.11 -14.27
C GLU A 329 6.76 11.37 -13.86
N SER A 330 5.88 11.84 -14.75
CA SER A 330 5.09 13.06 -14.55
C SER A 330 3.66 12.72 -14.18
N TYR A 331 3.23 13.17 -13.00
CA TYR A 331 1.85 13.06 -12.51
C TYR A 331 1.17 14.42 -12.50
N ALA A 332 -0.13 14.46 -12.17
CA ALA A 332 -0.94 15.68 -12.25
C ALA A 332 -0.36 16.88 -11.48
N HIS A 333 0.30 16.64 -10.35
CA HIS A 333 0.78 17.70 -9.46
C HIS A 333 2.29 17.63 -9.17
N VAL A 334 2.98 16.58 -9.61
CA VAL A 334 4.37 16.32 -9.23
C VAL A 334 5.14 15.57 -10.32
N HIS A 335 6.46 15.78 -10.36
CA HIS A 335 7.41 14.90 -11.03
C HIS A 335 8.09 13.99 -10.01
N HIS A 336 8.30 12.72 -10.36
CA HIS A 336 8.97 11.70 -9.56
C HIS A 336 10.17 11.15 -10.30
N ILE A 337 11.29 10.96 -9.61
CA ILE A 337 12.37 10.09 -10.09
C ILE A 337 12.00 8.66 -9.68
N VAL A 338 11.83 7.81 -10.69
CA VAL A 338 11.58 6.37 -10.50
C VAL A 338 12.72 5.55 -11.06
N SER A 339 12.91 4.40 -10.46
CA SER A 339 13.66 3.31 -11.06
C SER A 339 12.83 2.05 -11.01
N ASN A 340 13.25 1.03 -11.75
CA ASN A 340 12.63 -0.27 -11.70
C ASN A 340 13.73 -1.29 -11.46
N VAL A 341 13.60 -2.02 -10.35
CA VAL A 341 14.48 -3.13 -10.03
C VAL A 341 13.66 -4.40 -10.19
N ARG A 342 14.12 -5.30 -11.06
CA ARG A 342 13.40 -6.55 -11.35
C ARG A 342 14.34 -7.75 -11.29
N ALA A 343 13.76 -8.91 -11.08
CA ALA A 343 14.46 -10.17 -11.06
C ALA A 343 13.56 -11.34 -11.46
N LEU A 344 14.19 -12.49 -11.75
CA LEU A 344 13.46 -13.76 -11.90
C LEU A 344 13.42 -14.46 -10.55
N LEU A 345 12.22 -14.81 -10.06
CA LEU A 345 12.05 -15.58 -8.83
C LEU A 345 12.63 -16.98 -8.95
N ARG A 346 13.17 -17.52 -7.85
CA ARG A 346 13.50 -18.94 -7.78
C ARG A 346 12.22 -19.80 -7.72
N PRO A 347 12.18 -21.00 -8.32
CA PRO A 347 10.95 -21.79 -8.44
C PRO A 347 10.28 -22.19 -7.11
N GLU A 348 11.07 -22.31 -6.04
CA GLU A 348 10.62 -22.71 -4.70
C GLU A 348 10.10 -21.54 -3.85
N VAL A 349 10.26 -20.30 -4.31
CA VAL A 349 9.89 -19.11 -3.53
C VAL A 349 8.37 -19.00 -3.44
N THR A 350 7.87 -18.85 -2.22
CA THR A 350 6.44 -18.67 -1.93
C THR A 350 6.06 -17.18 -1.89
N PRO A 351 4.77 -16.85 -2.03
CA PRO A 351 4.29 -15.48 -1.87
C PRO A 351 4.68 -14.84 -0.54
N GLY A 352 4.55 -15.58 0.57
CA GLY A 352 4.96 -15.13 1.90
C GLY A 352 6.45 -14.80 1.97
N GLN A 353 7.31 -15.57 1.29
CA GLN A 353 8.74 -15.27 1.18
C GLN A 353 9.03 -14.02 0.33
N VAL A 354 8.25 -13.76 -0.73
CA VAL A 354 8.35 -12.50 -1.50
C VAL A 354 8.01 -11.31 -0.60
N ILE A 355 6.91 -11.40 0.15
CA ILE A 355 6.48 -10.36 1.09
C ILE A 355 7.53 -10.16 2.18
N ALA A 356 8.03 -11.23 2.79
CA ALA A 356 9.05 -11.15 3.84
C ALA A 356 10.36 -10.52 3.36
N ALA A 357 10.74 -10.72 2.10
CA ALA A 357 11.98 -10.15 1.55
C ALA A 357 11.87 -8.64 1.29
N THR A 358 10.70 -8.15 0.86
CA THR A 358 10.51 -6.75 0.46
C THR A 358 9.90 -5.89 1.56
N PHE A 359 9.14 -6.46 2.48
CA PHE A 359 8.41 -5.73 3.53
C PHE A 359 9.26 -5.45 4.78
N PRO A 360 9.12 -4.26 5.40
CA PRO A 360 8.50 -3.05 4.85
C PRO A 360 9.43 -2.41 3.81
N GLY A 361 8.87 -1.53 2.97
CA GLY A 361 9.59 -0.94 1.84
C GLY A 361 10.82 -0.13 2.26
N GLY A 362 11.96 -0.34 1.60
CA GLY A 362 13.21 0.31 1.98
C GLY A 362 13.18 1.84 1.98
N THR A 363 12.41 2.42 1.06
CA THR A 363 12.21 3.87 0.86
C THR A 363 11.55 4.56 2.06
N ILE A 364 10.79 3.81 2.87
CA ILE A 364 10.01 4.34 4.00
C ILE A 364 10.53 3.90 5.39
N THR A 365 11.63 3.15 5.42
CA THR A 365 12.39 2.84 6.64
C THR A 365 13.72 3.56 6.67
N GLY A 366 14.57 3.36 5.66
CA GLY A 366 15.99 3.71 5.69
C GLY A 366 16.93 2.51 5.57
N CYS A 367 18.24 2.77 5.63
CA CYS A 367 19.30 1.79 5.41
C CYS A 367 20.39 1.89 6.52
N PRO A 368 20.83 0.78 7.13
CA PRO A 368 20.31 -0.59 7.02
C PRO A 368 18.92 -0.78 7.64
N LYS A 369 18.04 -1.55 6.96
CA LYS A 369 16.60 -1.64 7.26
C LYS A 369 16.29 -1.93 8.74
N VAL A 370 16.84 -3.01 9.29
CA VAL A 370 16.56 -3.45 10.68
C VAL A 370 16.94 -2.38 11.71
N ARG A 371 18.15 -1.81 11.60
CA ARG A 371 18.62 -0.78 12.53
C ARG A 371 17.78 0.50 12.45
N CYS A 372 17.33 0.88 11.26
CA CYS A 372 16.44 2.02 11.09
C CYS A 372 15.09 1.79 11.79
N MET A 373 14.54 0.57 11.71
CA MET A 373 13.28 0.24 12.38
C MET A 373 13.39 0.25 13.90
N GLU A 374 14.54 -0.15 14.46
CA GLU A 374 14.81 0.00 15.91
C GLU A 374 14.80 1.46 16.35
N ILE A 375 15.47 2.33 15.58
CA ILE A 375 15.52 3.78 15.85
C ILE A 375 14.12 4.39 15.71
N ILE A 376 13.36 4.03 14.67
CA ILE A 376 11.97 4.46 14.47
C ILE A 376 11.11 4.09 15.69
N ALA A 377 11.18 2.82 16.14
CA ALA A 377 10.42 2.36 17.30
C ALA A 377 10.78 3.13 18.58
N GLU A 378 12.07 3.43 18.78
CA GLU A 378 12.57 4.19 19.92
C GLU A 378 12.08 5.64 19.94
N LEU A 379 12.06 6.30 18.78
CA LEU A 379 11.77 7.73 18.64
C LEU A 379 10.27 8.01 18.51
N GLU A 380 9.54 7.23 17.71
CA GLU A 380 8.10 7.45 17.48
C GLU A 380 7.25 6.94 18.66
N ARG A 381 7.68 5.84 19.32
CA ARG A 381 7.03 5.26 20.52
C ARG A 381 5.56 4.87 20.36
N THR A 382 5.04 4.87 19.14
CA THR A 382 3.67 4.51 18.79
C THR A 382 3.68 3.60 17.57
N ALA A 383 2.72 2.69 17.48
CA ALA A 383 2.52 1.91 16.26
C ALA A 383 2.27 2.85 15.07
N ARG A 384 2.85 2.51 13.92
CA ARG A 384 2.56 3.18 12.66
C ARG A 384 1.23 2.71 12.07
N GLY A 385 0.83 1.48 12.39
CA GLY A 385 -0.41 0.91 11.88
C GLY A 385 -0.34 0.74 10.37
N ALA A 386 -1.39 1.16 9.67
CA ALA A 386 -1.42 1.06 8.22
C ALA A 386 -0.31 1.90 7.55
N TYR A 387 0.14 3.00 8.18
CA TYR A 387 1.17 3.85 7.60
C TYR A 387 2.47 3.08 7.36
N THR A 388 2.99 3.14 6.14
CA THR A 388 4.18 2.41 5.67
C THR A 388 4.10 0.89 5.76
N GLY A 389 2.89 0.37 6.02
CA GLY A 389 2.52 -0.99 5.69
C GLY A 389 2.22 -1.15 4.20
N ALA A 390 1.39 -2.12 3.86
CA ALA A 390 1.03 -2.43 2.48
C ALA A 390 -0.39 -2.96 2.40
N PHE A 391 -1.09 -2.70 1.30
CA PHE A 391 -2.23 -3.52 0.92
C PHE A 391 -2.18 -3.89 -0.55
N GLY A 392 -3.03 -4.82 -0.96
CA GLY A 392 -3.13 -5.25 -2.34
C GLY A 392 -3.65 -6.67 -2.43
N TRP A 393 -3.27 -7.40 -3.48
CA TRP A 393 -3.85 -8.71 -3.76
C TRP A 393 -2.79 -9.77 -4.05
N LEU A 394 -3.17 -11.01 -3.82
CA LEU A 394 -2.42 -12.22 -4.15
C LEU A 394 -3.34 -13.19 -4.88
N ASN A 395 -2.92 -13.74 -6.02
CA ASN A 395 -3.63 -14.78 -6.75
C ASN A 395 -3.15 -16.18 -6.36
N ARG A 396 -3.95 -17.20 -6.68
CA ARG A 396 -3.60 -18.62 -6.47
C ARG A 396 -2.45 -19.12 -7.35
N ASP A 397 -2.07 -18.40 -8.39
CA ASP A 397 -0.89 -18.71 -9.21
C ASP A 397 0.39 -18.07 -8.67
N GLY A 398 0.28 -17.21 -7.67
CA GLY A 398 1.41 -16.53 -7.01
C GLY A 398 1.64 -15.10 -7.48
N ASP A 399 0.95 -14.65 -8.54
CA ASP A 399 1.00 -13.24 -8.94
C ASP A 399 0.45 -12.38 -7.80
N MET A 400 1.04 -11.21 -7.62
CA MET A 400 0.61 -10.25 -6.61
C MET A 400 0.95 -8.82 -7.02
N ASP A 401 0.26 -7.88 -6.40
CA ASP A 401 0.61 -6.46 -6.45
C ASP A 401 0.30 -5.84 -5.09
N LEU A 402 1.32 -5.30 -4.44
CA LEU A 402 1.23 -4.67 -3.12
C LEU A 402 1.80 -3.25 -3.21
N ASN A 403 1.09 -2.29 -2.62
CA ASN A 403 1.56 -0.92 -2.53
C ASN A 403 2.32 -0.64 -1.22
N ILE A 404 2.89 0.55 -1.10
CA ILE A 404 3.34 1.11 0.18
C ILE A 404 2.27 2.08 0.68
N LEU A 405 1.77 1.91 1.90
CA LEU A 405 0.70 2.74 2.45
C LEU A 405 1.21 4.10 2.96
N ILE A 406 1.55 4.97 2.01
CA ILE A 406 1.81 6.40 2.19
C ILE A 406 0.66 7.21 1.61
N ARG A 407 0.51 8.49 2.00
CA ARG A 407 -0.65 9.33 1.64
C ARG A 407 -1.98 8.59 1.91
N THR A 408 -2.02 7.94 3.07
CA THR A 408 -3.06 6.99 3.49
C THR A 408 -3.61 7.40 4.85
N ALA A 409 -4.92 7.28 5.05
CA ALA A 409 -5.60 7.50 6.32
C ALA A 409 -6.29 6.22 6.82
N GLU A 410 -6.20 5.96 8.12
CA GLU A 410 -7.05 5.00 8.82
C GLU A 410 -8.30 5.72 9.33
N VAL A 411 -9.47 5.14 9.11
CA VAL A 411 -10.78 5.65 9.55
C VAL A 411 -11.43 4.62 10.47
N ARG A 412 -11.89 5.08 11.63
CA ARG A 412 -12.65 4.27 12.60
C ARG A 412 -13.67 5.14 13.31
N GLY A 413 -14.96 4.83 13.12
CA GLY A 413 -16.04 5.62 13.70
C GLY A 413 -15.97 7.07 13.24
N ASP A 414 -15.90 8.01 14.18
CA ASP A 414 -15.78 9.45 13.95
C ASP A 414 -14.31 9.95 13.93
N MET A 415 -13.33 9.04 13.97
CA MET A 415 -11.91 9.38 13.97
C MET A 415 -11.24 9.01 12.64
N MET A 416 -10.36 9.89 12.19
CA MET A 416 -9.41 9.63 11.12
C MET A 416 -7.98 9.91 11.62
N ARG A 417 -7.05 9.02 11.28
CA ARG A 417 -5.63 9.19 11.58
C ARG A 417 -4.81 8.98 10.32
N PHE A 418 -3.78 9.80 10.12
CA PHE A 418 -2.76 9.54 9.12
C PHE A 418 -1.39 9.98 9.62
N ARG A 419 -0.32 9.47 9.00
CA ARG A 419 1.04 9.91 9.29
C ARG A 419 1.73 10.37 8.01
N THR A 420 2.72 11.24 8.18
CA THR A 420 3.67 11.58 7.13
C THR A 420 5.07 11.62 7.72
N GLY A 421 6.08 11.37 6.89
CA GLY A 421 7.46 11.27 7.31
C GLY A 421 8.42 11.87 6.31
N ALA A 422 9.66 11.98 6.76
CA ALA A 422 10.78 12.52 6.00
C ALA A 422 12.01 11.61 6.17
N GLY A 423 12.74 11.41 5.07
CA GLY A 423 13.97 10.66 5.05
C GLY A 423 15.11 11.53 5.56
N ILE A 424 15.59 11.24 6.77
CA ILE A 424 16.63 12.03 7.42
C ILE A 424 17.99 11.49 7.01
N VAL A 425 18.84 12.37 6.49
CA VAL A 425 20.24 12.11 6.14
C VAL A 425 21.16 13.06 6.91
N VAL A 426 22.48 12.86 6.81
CA VAL A 426 23.47 13.62 7.62
C VAL A 426 23.37 15.14 7.43
N ASP A 427 23.00 15.58 6.22
CA ASP A 427 22.84 17.00 5.86
C ASP A 427 21.39 17.51 6.03
N SER A 428 20.52 16.78 6.73
CA SER A 428 19.14 17.21 6.98
C SER A 428 19.08 18.36 8.00
N ASP A 429 18.19 19.31 7.75
CA ASP A 429 17.88 20.40 8.68
C ASP A 429 16.50 20.17 9.33
N ALA A 430 16.46 20.07 10.66
CA ALA A 430 15.26 19.64 11.38
C ALA A 430 14.01 20.49 11.13
N SER A 431 14.18 21.80 10.92
CA SER A 431 13.06 22.70 10.60
C SER A 431 12.55 22.48 9.17
N SER A 432 13.46 22.29 8.22
CA SER A 432 13.13 21.98 6.83
C SER A 432 12.42 20.64 6.68
N GLU A 433 12.86 19.61 7.42
CA GLU A 433 12.22 18.28 7.42
C GLU A 433 10.81 18.34 8.03
N LEU A 434 10.62 19.17 9.07
CA LEU A 434 9.30 19.42 9.65
C LEU A 434 8.36 20.03 8.59
N ASP A 435 8.82 21.01 7.82
CA ASP A 435 8.03 21.63 6.77
C ASP A 435 7.75 20.66 5.61
N GLU A 436 8.68 19.74 5.31
CA GLU A 436 8.46 18.67 4.33
C GLU A 436 7.34 17.72 4.76
N THR A 437 7.29 17.29 6.03
CA THR A 437 6.19 16.42 6.51
C THR A 437 4.82 17.11 6.37
N ARG A 438 4.73 18.41 6.68
CA ARG A 438 3.52 19.23 6.45
C ARG A 438 3.21 19.33 4.96
N ALA A 439 4.21 19.51 4.12
CA ALA A 439 4.05 19.56 2.66
C ALA A 439 3.44 18.26 2.10
N LYS A 440 3.93 17.11 2.57
CA LYS A 440 3.38 15.78 2.24
C LYS A 440 1.95 15.59 2.77
N ALA A 441 1.64 16.15 3.95
CA ALA A 441 0.30 16.08 4.54
C ALA A 441 -0.77 16.86 3.74
N ARG A 442 -0.38 17.93 3.04
CA ARG A 442 -1.32 18.77 2.26
C ARG A 442 -2.21 17.99 1.30
N GLY A 443 -1.71 16.91 0.70
CA GLY A 443 -2.51 16.06 -0.21
C GLY A 443 -3.73 15.46 0.47
N LEU A 444 -3.55 14.90 1.68
CA LEU A 444 -4.64 14.37 2.51
C LEU A 444 -5.50 15.50 3.09
N LEU A 445 -4.88 16.59 3.56
CA LEU A 445 -5.60 17.71 4.14
C LEU A 445 -6.54 18.42 3.16
N ARG A 446 -6.24 18.41 1.85
CA ARG A 446 -7.15 18.91 0.79
C ARG A 446 -8.41 18.05 0.61
N ALA A 447 -8.34 16.78 1.01
CA ALA A 447 -9.49 15.89 0.99
C ALA A 447 -10.38 16.06 2.23
N LEU A 448 -9.90 16.78 3.26
CA LEU A 448 -10.71 17.20 4.41
C LEU A 448 -11.45 18.51 4.11
#